data_AF-A0A9N9C321-F1
#
_entry.id   AF-A0A9N9C321-F1
#
_cell.length_a   1.000
_cell.length_b   1.000
_cell.length_c   1.000
_cell.angle_alpha   90.00
_cell.angle_beta   90.00
_cell.angle_gamma   90.00
#
_symmetry.space_group_name_H-M   'P 1'
#
loop_
_entity.id
_entity.type
_entity.pdbx_description
1 polymer ?
#
loop_
_entity_poly.entity_id
_entity_poly.type
_entity_poly.pdbx_seq_one_letter_code
_entity_poly.pdbx_strand_id
1 'polypeptide(L)'
;EDTLRLRKIIDQALSLDPRIEKFKKEERAAKEAKKKEKEEAAKNAKEAAKRAAEEEKSRKEQAEAEAKQKQQEEKKKKEARKKSIRTERKNIKTHLKSYNYFYPANESPPVEVIDAQLSELDTLFENLTLEELQTVRKQMDSANDGQSAKQVLISEATRLISSGVFASDSITHFKQSGIIENTLQSTISIEKPNVTEVSKEEPKERPWSEKANCYLTCFFRWEKISEYVADHTGLSPRSNEELIKKSKEVQKGANALNEEDVRKLQHQKKHADTRINEHPSMREATINYDDPLHAQVEEAPNGSHESAKPKKTKAKSKSSSQPVESPITNVSAANPDSSTKTSEETPINGSTSAATSSNTTSSVQSTTVWTATQQAQLERALQMYPPSWKGDGDRWDKIAAAVEGKTKKECKLRVKHITEQVKAKKAAQSTNSK
;
A
#
# COMPACT_ATOMS: atom_id res chain seq x y z
N GLU A 1 -16.31 38.35 -77.28
CA GLU A 1 -17.19 39.00 -76.28
C GLU A 1 -18.59 38.37 -76.20
N ASP A 2 -19.19 37.98 -77.32
CA ASP A 2 -20.57 37.44 -77.35
C ASP A 2 -20.78 36.17 -76.53
N THR A 3 -19.79 35.27 -76.48
CA THR A 3 -19.84 34.06 -75.64
C THR A 3 -19.90 34.37 -74.15
N LEU A 4 -19.25 35.45 -73.70
CA LEU A 4 -19.32 35.90 -72.30
C LEU A 4 -20.67 36.54 -71.98
N ARG A 5 -21.26 37.30 -72.92
CA ARG A 5 -22.62 37.83 -72.78
C ARG A 5 -23.65 36.71 -72.71
N LEU A 6 -23.54 35.71 -73.57
CA LEU A 6 -24.44 34.55 -73.58
C LEU A 6 -24.37 33.79 -72.24
N ARG A 7 -23.17 33.55 -71.70
CA ARG A 7 -23.01 32.95 -70.36
C ARG A 7 -23.65 33.79 -69.26
N LYS A 8 -23.45 35.11 -69.27
CA LYS A 8 -24.08 36.02 -68.30
C LYS A 8 -25.61 35.95 -68.32
N ILE A 9 -26.22 35.92 -69.51
CA ILE A 9 -27.68 35.81 -69.65
C ILE A 9 -28.17 34.46 -69.14
N ILE A 10 -27.44 33.37 -69.43
CA ILE A 10 -27.74 32.04 -68.93
C ILE A 10 -27.63 31.97 -67.40
N ASP A 11 -26.56 32.52 -66.81
CA ASP A 11 -26.38 32.57 -65.35
C ASP A 11 -27.46 33.41 -64.66
N GLN A 12 -27.89 34.53 -65.27
CA GLN A 12 -29.01 35.34 -64.78
C GLN A 12 -30.34 34.56 -64.83
N ALA A 13 -30.62 33.87 -65.95
CA ALA A 13 -31.82 33.04 -66.08
C ALA A 13 -31.85 31.89 -65.06
N LEU A 14 -30.71 31.22 -64.85
CA LEU A 14 -30.57 30.15 -63.85
C LEU A 14 -30.60 30.66 -62.40
N SER A 15 -30.21 31.91 -62.16
CA SER A 15 -30.29 32.55 -60.84
C SER A 15 -31.71 33.00 -60.49
N LEU A 16 -32.52 33.36 -61.48
CA LEU A 16 -33.89 33.85 -61.28
C LEU A 16 -34.94 32.73 -61.29
N ASP A 17 -34.61 31.51 -61.78
CA ASP A 17 -35.55 30.39 -61.76
C ASP A 17 -35.92 30.00 -60.30
N PRO A 18 -37.21 30.14 -59.91
CA PRO A 18 -37.67 29.84 -58.55
C PRO A 18 -37.40 28.40 -58.09
N ARG A 19 -37.30 27.44 -59.01
CA ARG A 19 -37.00 26.03 -58.70
C ARG A 19 -35.53 25.87 -58.29
N ILE A 20 -34.62 26.50 -59.02
CA ILE A 20 -33.17 26.45 -58.72
C ILE A 20 -32.87 27.17 -57.41
N GLU A 21 -33.53 28.31 -57.16
CA GLU A 21 -33.51 29.02 -55.88
C GLU A 21 -33.96 28.13 -54.70
N LYS A 22 -35.05 27.38 -54.87
CA LYS A 22 -35.53 26.42 -53.85
C LYS A 22 -34.52 25.31 -53.58
N PHE A 23 -33.99 24.66 -54.62
CA PHE A 23 -32.96 23.62 -54.45
C PHE A 23 -31.69 24.15 -53.75
N LYS A 24 -31.22 25.34 -54.10
CA LYS A 24 -30.06 25.97 -53.42
C LYS A 24 -30.36 26.32 -51.96
N LYS A 25 -31.58 26.78 -51.65
CA LYS A 25 -32.00 27.06 -50.26
C LYS A 25 -32.14 25.79 -49.44
N GLU A 26 -32.72 24.73 -50.00
CA GLU A 26 -32.84 23.41 -49.37
C GLU A 26 -31.47 22.77 -49.15
N GLU A 27 -30.54 22.87 -50.12
CA GLU A 27 -29.18 22.35 -49.96
C GLU A 27 -28.40 23.11 -48.86
N ARG A 28 -28.53 24.44 -48.79
CA ARG A 28 -27.94 25.25 -47.71
C ARG A 28 -28.56 24.94 -46.36
N ALA A 29 -29.89 24.82 -46.30
CA ALA A 29 -30.61 24.47 -45.08
C ALA A 29 -30.24 23.06 -44.60
N ALA A 30 -30.09 22.08 -45.49
CA ALA A 30 -29.63 20.73 -45.16
C ALA A 30 -28.19 20.72 -44.64
N LYS A 31 -27.28 21.50 -45.25
CA LYS A 31 -25.89 21.65 -44.76
C LYS A 31 -25.84 22.33 -43.39
N GLU A 32 -26.65 23.36 -43.17
CA GLU A 32 -26.72 24.06 -41.89
C GLU A 32 -27.37 23.18 -40.81
N ALA A 33 -28.43 22.43 -41.13
CA ALA A 33 -29.05 21.46 -40.23
C ALA A 33 -28.06 20.37 -39.83
N LYS A 34 -27.34 19.78 -40.80
CA LYS A 34 -26.29 18.79 -40.52
C LYS A 34 -25.12 19.36 -39.70
N LYS A 35 -24.78 20.64 -39.89
CA LYS A 35 -23.76 21.33 -39.08
C LYS A 35 -24.26 21.56 -37.65
N LYS A 36 -25.50 22.00 -37.47
CA LYS A 36 -26.13 22.21 -36.15
C LYS A 36 -26.28 20.89 -35.37
N GLU A 37 -26.74 19.83 -36.02
CA GLU A 37 -26.84 18.49 -35.42
C GLU A 37 -25.47 17.97 -34.95
N LYS A 38 -24.42 18.15 -35.77
CA LYS A 38 -23.05 17.77 -35.39
C LYS A 38 -22.52 18.61 -34.22
N GLU A 39 -22.83 19.90 -34.17
CA GLU A 39 -22.42 20.79 -33.08
C GLU A 39 -23.17 20.48 -31.77
N GLU A 40 -24.47 20.20 -31.85
CA GLU A 40 -25.29 19.79 -30.71
C GLU A 40 -24.86 18.42 -30.18
N ALA A 41 -24.61 17.44 -31.05
CA ALA A 41 -24.04 16.16 -30.66
C ALA A 41 -22.66 16.31 -29.99
N ALA A 42 -21.81 17.20 -30.50
CA ALA A 42 -20.51 17.50 -29.89
C ALA A 42 -20.64 18.22 -28.53
N LYS A 43 -21.63 19.09 -28.36
CA LYS A 43 -21.92 19.76 -27.09
C LYS A 43 -22.46 18.78 -26.04
N ASN A 44 -23.40 17.92 -26.43
CA ASN A 44 -23.97 16.89 -25.56
C ASN A 44 -22.90 15.85 -25.14
N ALA A 45 -22.01 15.45 -26.05
CA ALA A 45 -20.89 14.57 -25.71
C ALA A 45 -19.90 15.20 -24.73
N LYS A 46 -19.59 16.50 -24.88
CA LYS A 46 -18.71 17.24 -23.95
C LYS A 46 -19.36 17.43 -22.57
N GLU A 47 -20.65 17.70 -22.51
CA GLU A 47 -21.37 17.83 -21.24
C GLU A 47 -21.47 16.48 -20.51
N ALA A 48 -21.79 15.40 -21.23
CA ALA A 48 -21.80 14.05 -20.67
C ALA A 48 -20.42 13.64 -20.14
N ALA A 49 -19.34 13.92 -20.89
CA ALA A 49 -17.98 13.65 -20.43
C ALA A 49 -17.59 14.49 -19.19
N LYS A 50 -18.02 15.76 -19.12
CA LYS A 50 -17.78 16.62 -17.96
C LYS A 50 -18.56 16.13 -16.73
N ARG A 51 -19.83 15.75 -16.90
CA ARG A 51 -20.68 15.21 -15.82
C ARG A 51 -20.13 13.89 -15.30
N ALA A 52 -19.68 12.99 -16.18
CA ALA A 52 -19.04 11.73 -15.79
C ALA A 52 -17.73 11.95 -15.01
N ALA A 53 -16.89 12.90 -15.45
CA ALA A 53 -15.64 13.23 -14.76
C ALA A 53 -15.86 13.88 -13.37
N GLU A 54 -16.92 14.69 -13.23
CA GLU A 54 -17.30 15.31 -11.96
C GLU A 54 -17.91 14.30 -10.98
N GLU A 55 -18.77 13.41 -11.46
CA GLU A 55 -19.34 12.31 -10.66
C GLU A 55 -18.25 11.34 -10.18
N GLU A 56 -17.29 10.98 -11.04
CA GLU A 56 -16.16 10.13 -10.65
C GLU A 56 -15.28 10.82 -9.60
N LYS A 57 -15.05 12.14 -9.72
CA LYS A 57 -14.29 12.91 -8.73
C LYS A 57 -15.02 12.99 -7.39
N SER A 58 -16.32 13.27 -7.40
CA SER A 58 -17.16 13.32 -6.20
C SER A 58 -17.22 11.94 -5.51
N ARG A 59 -17.36 10.86 -6.27
CA ARG A 59 -17.35 9.49 -5.74
C ARG A 59 -15.99 9.12 -5.13
N LYS A 60 -14.88 9.53 -5.75
CA LYS A 60 -13.53 9.32 -5.17
C LYS A 60 -13.33 10.13 -3.90
N GLU A 61 -13.79 11.38 -3.86
CA GLU A 61 -13.69 12.25 -2.68
C GLU A 61 -14.54 11.74 -1.51
N GLN A 62 -15.78 11.29 -1.79
CA GLN A 62 -16.65 10.67 -0.78
C GLN A 62 -16.05 9.35 -0.26
N ALA A 63 -15.53 8.49 -1.13
CA ALA A 63 -14.87 7.26 -0.72
C ALA A 63 -13.61 7.51 0.13
N GLU A 64 -12.81 8.54 -0.20
CA GLU A 64 -11.64 8.93 0.60
C GLU A 64 -12.04 9.53 1.95
N ALA A 65 -13.10 10.35 1.99
CA ALA A 65 -13.63 10.92 3.23
C ALA A 65 -14.18 9.84 4.17
N GLU A 66 -14.96 8.89 3.62
CA GLU A 66 -15.50 7.75 4.38
C GLU A 66 -14.39 6.83 4.89
N ALA A 67 -13.37 6.55 4.07
CA ALA A 67 -12.21 5.76 4.48
C ALA A 67 -11.44 6.45 5.63
N LYS A 68 -11.26 7.77 5.57
CA LYS A 68 -10.63 8.55 6.65
C LYS A 68 -11.47 8.53 7.93
N GLN A 69 -12.79 8.68 7.83
CA GLN A 69 -13.69 8.62 8.99
C GLN A 69 -13.65 7.23 9.64
N LYS A 70 -13.76 6.16 8.86
CA LYS A 70 -13.66 4.77 9.34
C LYS A 70 -12.33 4.51 10.06
N GLN A 71 -11.21 4.97 9.51
CA GLN A 71 -9.90 4.83 10.16
C GLN A 71 -9.80 5.63 11.47
N GLN A 72 -10.39 6.83 11.55
CA GLN A 72 -10.40 7.62 12.78
C GLN A 72 -11.28 6.98 13.86
N GLU A 73 -12.44 6.46 13.48
CA GLU A 73 -13.32 5.74 14.40
C GLU A 73 -12.69 4.45 14.92
N GLU A 74 -12.02 3.69 14.06
CA GLU A 74 -11.32 2.47 14.47
C GLU A 74 -10.18 2.78 15.45
N LYS A 75 -9.43 3.87 15.23
CA LYS A 75 -8.41 4.35 16.18
C LYS A 75 -9.05 4.75 17.52
N LYS A 76 -10.14 5.53 17.50
CA LYS A 76 -10.87 5.91 18.72
C LYS A 76 -11.41 4.70 19.47
N LYS A 77 -11.97 3.70 18.77
CA LYS A 77 -12.47 2.45 19.36
C LYS A 77 -11.33 1.62 19.97
N LYS A 78 -10.19 1.49 19.29
CA LYS A 78 -8.99 0.80 19.80
C LYS A 78 -8.42 1.49 21.04
N GLU A 79 -8.36 2.81 21.06
CA GLU A 79 -7.92 3.58 22.21
C GLU A 79 -8.89 3.49 23.38
N ALA A 80 -10.21 3.57 23.14
CA ALA A 80 -11.23 3.37 24.15
C ALA A 80 -11.14 1.95 24.77
N ARG A 81 -11.02 0.91 23.93
CA ARG A 81 -10.84 -0.48 24.40
C ARG A 81 -9.59 -0.63 25.26
N LYS A 82 -8.45 -0.06 24.86
CA LYS A 82 -7.21 -0.08 25.67
C LYS A 82 -7.38 0.63 27.00
N LYS A 83 -8.10 1.76 27.03
CA LYS A 83 -8.41 2.48 28.27
C LYS A 83 -9.29 1.64 29.20
N SER A 84 -10.36 1.04 28.67
CA SER A 84 -11.23 0.14 29.44
C SER A 84 -10.48 -1.07 30.01
N ILE A 85 -9.64 -1.73 29.20
CA ILE A 85 -8.81 -2.85 29.70
C ILE A 85 -7.87 -2.37 30.82
N ARG A 86 -7.22 -1.20 30.67
CA ARG A 86 -6.35 -0.64 31.72
C ARG A 86 -7.09 -0.31 33.00
N THR A 87 -8.32 0.23 32.91
CA THR A 87 -9.12 0.55 34.10
C THR A 87 -9.58 -0.72 34.81
N GLU A 88 -10.03 -1.74 34.09
CA GLU A 88 -10.45 -3.00 34.73
C GLU A 88 -9.26 -3.74 35.38
N ARG A 89 -8.11 -3.82 34.69
CA ARG A 89 -6.88 -4.39 35.29
C ARG A 89 -6.48 -3.64 36.57
N LYS A 90 -6.56 -2.30 36.58
CA LYS A 90 -6.29 -1.49 37.77
C LYS A 90 -7.29 -1.76 38.90
N ASN A 91 -8.57 -1.89 38.58
CA ASN A 91 -9.62 -2.18 39.57
C ASN A 91 -9.38 -3.53 40.23
N ILE A 92 -9.08 -4.58 39.45
CA ILE A 92 -8.80 -5.91 39.98
C ILE A 92 -7.51 -5.90 40.84
N LYS A 93 -6.44 -5.21 40.41
CA LYS A 93 -5.23 -5.02 41.25
C LYS A 93 -5.53 -4.25 42.55
N THR A 94 -6.48 -3.31 42.52
CA THR A 94 -6.90 -2.56 43.71
C THR A 94 -7.61 -3.47 44.71
N HIS A 95 -8.44 -4.42 44.23
CA HIS A 95 -9.04 -5.45 45.08
C HIS A 95 -8.02 -6.37 45.74
N LEU A 96 -6.97 -6.78 45.02
CA LEU A 96 -5.86 -7.54 45.62
C LEU A 96 -5.22 -6.78 46.78
N LYS A 97 -4.99 -5.47 46.60
CA LYS A 97 -4.41 -4.62 47.63
C LYS A 97 -5.36 -4.42 48.83
N SER A 98 -6.67 -4.28 48.61
CA SER A 98 -7.63 -4.09 49.69
C SER A 98 -7.78 -5.33 50.57
N TYR A 99 -7.62 -6.52 50.00
CA TYR A 99 -7.61 -7.78 50.75
C TYR A 99 -6.21 -8.22 51.21
N ASN A 100 -5.26 -7.28 51.34
CA ASN A 100 -3.90 -7.55 51.82
C ASN A 100 -3.18 -8.69 51.05
N TYR A 101 -3.32 -8.74 49.72
CA TYR A 101 -2.71 -9.78 48.87
C TYR A 101 -3.10 -11.22 49.30
N PHE A 102 -4.30 -11.35 49.89
CA PHE A 102 -4.85 -12.58 50.46
C PHE A 102 -3.97 -13.22 51.55
N TYR A 103 -3.12 -12.41 52.19
CA TYR A 103 -2.31 -12.77 53.35
C TYR A 103 -3.13 -12.52 54.63
N PRO A 104 -2.99 -13.35 55.68
CA PRO A 104 -3.72 -13.15 56.93
C PRO A 104 -3.51 -11.73 57.47
N ALA A 105 -4.59 -11.09 57.93
CA ALA A 105 -4.59 -9.68 58.34
C ALA A 105 -3.62 -9.35 59.49
N ASN A 106 -3.12 -10.37 60.21
CA ASN A 106 -2.18 -10.23 61.32
C ASN A 106 -0.71 -10.16 60.89
N GLU A 107 -0.40 -10.41 59.61
CA GLU A 107 0.97 -10.43 59.11
C GLU A 107 1.09 -9.60 57.83
N SER A 108 2.24 -8.92 57.67
CA SER A 108 2.55 -8.22 56.43
C SER A 108 3.02 -9.23 55.38
N PRO A 109 2.47 -9.21 54.15
CA PRO A 109 2.91 -10.12 53.09
C PRO A 109 4.38 -9.86 52.73
N PRO A 110 5.19 -10.90 52.52
CA PRO A 110 6.54 -10.78 51.96
C PRO A 110 6.51 -10.17 50.56
N VAL A 111 7.48 -9.31 50.23
CA VAL A 111 7.56 -8.61 48.93
C VAL A 111 7.57 -9.59 47.76
N GLU A 112 8.26 -10.73 47.90
CA GLU A 112 8.34 -11.76 46.87
C GLU A 112 6.97 -12.38 46.52
N VAL A 113 6.10 -12.56 47.52
CA VAL A 113 4.75 -13.12 47.32
C VAL A 113 3.86 -12.10 46.61
N ILE A 114 4.01 -10.82 46.93
CA ILE A 114 3.28 -9.72 46.26
C ILE A 114 3.66 -9.68 44.78
N ASP A 115 4.96 -9.71 44.49
CA ASP A 115 5.47 -9.62 43.11
C ASP A 115 5.06 -10.85 42.30
N ALA A 116 5.12 -12.05 42.88
CA ALA A 116 4.69 -13.28 42.22
C ALA A 116 3.18 -13.28 41.90
N GLN A 117 2.33 -12.88 42.86
CA GLN A 117 0.88 -12.77 42.64
C GLN A 117 0.53 -11.71 41.58
N LEU A 118 1.20 -10.56 41.59
CA LEU A 118 0.96 -9.50 40.60
C LEU A 118 1.44 -9.90 39.21
N SER A 119 2.56 -10.62 39.11
CA SER A 119 3.07 -11.17 37.85
C SER A 119 2.12 -12.22 37.27
N GLU A 120 1.68 -13.20 38.07
CA GLU A 120 0.70 -14.19 37.62
C GLU A 120 -0.61 -13.55 37.17
N LEU A 121 -1.08 -12.55 37.90
CA LEU A 121 -2.29 -11.80 37.55
C LEU A 121 -2.14 -11.04 36.22
N ASP A 122 -0.97 -10.45 35.95
CA ASP A 122 -0.69 -9.80 34.68
C ASP A 122 -0.65 -10.81 33.52
N THR A 123 -0.07 -11.99 33.73
CA THR A 123 -0.08 -13.10 32.76
C THR A 123 -1.51 -13.57 32.45
N LEU A 124 -2.38 -13.69 33.48
CA LEU A 124 -3.80 -13.98 33.30
C LEU A 124 -4.47 -12.87 32.46
N PHE A 125 -4.22 -11.60 32.78
CA PHE A 125 -4.83 -10.47 32.07
C PHE A 125 -4.45 -10.35 30.60
N GLU A 126 -3.33 -10.90 30.17
CA GLU A 126 -2.94 -10.94 28.75
C GLU A 126 -3.85 -11.83 27.91
N ASN A 127 -4.43 -12.86 28.54
CA ASN A 127 -5.28 -13.84 27.87
C ASN A 127 -6.79 -13.61 28.07
N LEU A 128 -7.15 -12.61 28.89
CA LEU A 128 -8.53 -12.22 29.16
C LEU A 128 -9.02 -11.13 28.20
N THR A 129 -10.24 -11.31 27.70
CA THR A 129 -10.95 -10.29 26.92
C THR A 129 -11.52 -9.19 27.82
N LEU A 130 -11.94 -8.06 27.22
CA LEU A 130 -12.54 -6.95 27.97
C LEU A 130 -13.80 -7.39 28.75
N GLU A 131 -14.62 -8.26 28.16
CA GLU A 131 -15.86 -8.74 28.77
C GLU A 131 -15.60 -9.67 29.95
N GLU A 132 -14.60 -10.55 29.83
CA GLU A 132 -14.18 -11.43 30.92
C GLU A 132 -13.56 -10.63 32.07
N LEU A 133 -12.70 -9.63 31.79
CA LEU A 133 -12.16 -8.73 32.82
C LEU A 133 -13.26 -7.98 33.58
N GLN A 134 -14.29 -7.52 32.87
CA GLN A 134 -15.45 -6.87 33.48
C GLN A 134 -16.27 -7.84 34.35
N THR A 135 -16.39 -9.09 33.91
CA THR A 135 -17.10 -10.14 34.64
C THR A 135 -16.36 -10.50 35.93
N VAL A 136 -15.05 -10.73 35.84
CA VAL A 136 -14.17 -10.95 37.01
C VAL A 136 -14.24 -9.77 37.97
N ARG A 137 -14.14 -8.53 37.48
CA ARG A 137 -14.26 -7.33 38.32
C ARG A 137 -15.61 -7.27 39.05
N LYS A 138 -16.71 -7.50 38.35
CA LYS A 138 -18.06 -7.51 38.96
C LYS A 138 -18.23 -8.63 39.97
N GLN A 139 -17.71 -9.82 39.70
CA GLN A 139 -17.74 -10.96 40.62
C GLN A 139 -16.90 -10.68 41.87
N MET A 140 -15.74 -10.04 41.72
CA MET A 140 -14.91 -9.59 42.84
C MET A 140 -15.57 -8.46 43.64
N ASP A 141 -16.23 -7.49 42.99
CA ASP A 141 -17.00 -6.45 43.70
C ASP A 141 -18.16 -7.04 44.51
N SER A 142 -18.74 -8.15 44.03
CA SER A 142 -19.86 -8.85 44.67
C SER A 142 -19.40 -9.81 45.78
N ALA A 143 -18.09 -10.02 45.93
CA ALA A 143 -17.54 -10.89 46.95
C ALA A 143 -17.44 -10.13 48.27
N ASN A 144 -18.04 -10.69 49.33
CA ASN A 144 -18.01 -10.07 50.66
C ASN A 144 -16.67 -10.29 51.38
N ASP A 145 -15.96 -11.37 51.05
CA ASP A 145 -14.73 -11.80 51.73
C ASP A 145 -13.55 -11.89 50.78
N GLY A 146 -12.34 -11.63 51.30
CA GLY A 146 -11.10 -11.78 50.54
C GLY A 146 -10.88 -13.19 49.99
N GLN A 147 -11.33 -14.23 50.71
CA GLN A 147 -11.25 -15.61 50.21
C GLN A 147 -12.22 -15.86 49.04
N SER A 148 -13.44 -15.30 49.08
CA SER A 148 -14.40 -15.39 47.98
C SER A 148 -13.89 -14.66 46.74
N ALA A 149 -13.28 -13.48 46.90
CA ALA A 149 -12.63 -12.76 45.81
C ALA A 149 -11.44 -13.55 45.22
N LYS A 150 -10.67 -14.26 46.06
CA LYS A 150 -9.61 -15.17 45.62
C LYS A 150 -10.18 -16.35 44.82
N GLN A 151 -11.30 -16.94 45.24
CA GLN A 151 -11.95 -18.05 44.52
C GLN A 151 -12.42 -17.65 43.12
N VAL A 152 -12.87 -16.41 42.91
CA VAL A 152 -13.20 -15.90 41.57
C VAL A 152 -11.98 -15.97 40.65
N LEU A 153 -10.81 -15.50 41.12
CA LEU A 153 -9.56 -15.55 40.34
C LEU A 153 -9.08 -16.98 40.09
N ILE A 154 -9.21 -17.87 41.09
CA ILE A 154 -8.88 -19.29 40.96
C ILE A 154 -9.79 -19.97 39.93
N SER A 155 -11.09 -19.70 39.96
CA SER A 155 -12.06 -20.29 39.03
C SER A 155 -11.75 -19.89 37.58
N GLU A 156 -11.36 -18.63 37.38
CA GLU A 156 -10.99 -18.10 36.07
C GLU A 156 -9.64 -18.66 35.59
N ALA A 157 -8.65 -18.75 36.47
CA ALA A 157 -7.37 -19.41 36.18
C ALA A 157 -7.57 -20.88 35.80
N THR A 158 -8.43 -21.61 36.53
CA THR A 158 -8.77 -23.00 36.25
C THR A 158 -9.49 -23.16 34.91
N ARG A 159 -10.39 -22.23 34.58
CA ARG A 159 -11.05 -22.18 33.27
C ARG A 159 -10.04 -22.03 32.13
N LEU A 160 -9.03 -21.17 32.30
CA LEU A 160 -7.98 -20.92 31.29
C LEU A 160 -6.97 -22.07 31.18
N ILE A 161 -6.70 -22.79 32.28
CA ILE A 161 -5.93 -24.04 32.23
C ILE A 161 -6.75 -25.13 31.51
N SER A 162 -8.03 -25.25 31.81
CA SER A 162 -8.94 -26.24 31.19
C SER A 162 -9.15 -25.99 29.69
N SER A 163 -9.12 -24.72 29.25
CA SER A 163 -9.15 -24.37 27.83
C SER A 163 -7.81 -24.59 27.12
N GLY A 164 -6.76 -24.97 27.84
CA GLY A 164 -5.43 -25.26 27.30
C GLY A 164 -4.56 -24.02 27.03
N VAL A 165 -4.94 -22.85 27.56
CA VAL A 165 -4.18 -21.59 27.36
C VAL A 165 -2.96 -21.52 28.29
N PHE A 166 -3.04 -22.13 29.47
CA PHE A 166 -1.93 -22.20 30.44
C PHE A 166 -1.58 -23.63 30.82
N ALA A 167 -0.29 -23.88 31.08
CA ALA A 167 0.14 -25.09 31.77
C ALA A 167 -0.26 -25.03 33.25
N SER A 168 -0.58 -26.19 33.84
CA SER A 168 -0.99 -26.25 35.26
C SER A 168 0.07 -25.74 36.24
N ASP A 169 1.34 -25.72 35.83
CA ASP A 169 2.47 -25.32 36.67
C ASP A 169 2.81 -23.83 36.52
N SER A 170 2.23 -23.14 35.54
CA SER A 170 2.50 -21.71 35.28
C SER A 170 1.79 -20.77 36.24
N ILE A 171 0.78 -21.25 36.97
CA ILE A 171 -0.02 -20.48 37.92
C ILE A 171 0.07 -21.18 39.27
N THR A 172 0.79 -20.58 40.21
CA THR A 172 1.08 -21.19 41.52
C THR A 172 0.21 -20.59 42.63
N HIS A 173 -0.06 -19.28 42.61
CA HIS A 173 -0.77 -18.58 43.68
C HIS A 173 -2.29 -18.60 43.51
N PHE A 174 -2.77 -18.69 42.27
CA PHE A 174 -4.19 -18.80 41.92
C PHE A 174 -4.62 -20.23 41.51
N LYS A 175 -3.90 -21.25 41.99
CA LYS A 175 -4.28 -22.66 41.81
C LYS A 175 -5.34 -23.05 42.84
N GLN A 176 -6.28 -23.90 42.45
CA GLN A 176 -7.25 -24.50 43.37
C GLN A 176 -6.50 -25.36 44.39
N SER A 177 -6.26 -24.83 45.59
CA SER A 177 -5.77 -25.64 46.72
C SER A 177 -6.93 -26.48 47.24
N GLY A 178 -7.03 -27.76 46.81
CA GLY A 178 -8.07 -28.63 47.38
C GLY A 178 -8.39 -29.96 46.71
N ILE A 179 -7.77 -30.34 45.59
CA ILE A 179 -7.90 -31.71 45.05
C ILE A 179 -6.52 -32.09 44.49
N ILE A 180 -6.00 -33.26 44.85
CA ILE A 180 -4.67 -33.82 44.50
C ILE A 180 -3.53 -33.38 45.43
N GLU A 181 -3.59 -33.74 46.70
CA GLU A 181 -2.35 -33.91 47.52
C GLU A 181 -2.43 -35.05 48.55
N ASN A 182 -3.40 -35.98 48.41
CA ASN A 182 -3.60 -37.09 49.35
C ASN A 182 -3.54 -38.50 48.75
N THR A 183 -3.11 -38.68 47.49
CA THR A 183 -3.09 -40.01 46.84
C THR A 183 -1.69 -40.57 46.55
N LEU A 184 -0.60 -39.87 46.89
CA LEU A 184 0.75 -40.40 46.68
C LEU A 184 1.62 -40.25 47.93
N GLN A 185 1.15 -40.82 49.03
CA GLN A 185 2.03 -41.19 50.15
C GLN A 185 1.58 -42.52 50.75
N SER A 186 1.83 -43.59 50.02
CA SER A 186 2.12 -44.88 50.63
C SER A 186 3.07 -45.69 49.76
N THR A 187 4.27 -45.84 50.32
CA THR A 187 5.21 -46.96 50.14
C THR A 187 5.81 -47.18 48.75
N ILE A 188 7.10 -46.86 48.60
CA ILE A 188 8.19 -47.86 48.45
C ILE A 188 9.52 -47.10 48.31
N SER A 189 10.42 -47.32 49.28
CA SER A 189 11.86 -47.18 49.10
C SER A 189 12.42 -48.52 48.64
N ILE A 190 13.35 -48.51 47.68
CA ILE A 190 14.62 -49.29 47.62
C ILE A 190 15.27 -49.12 46.22
N GLU A 191 16.45 -48.47 46.24
CA GLU A 191 17.72 -48.68 45.52
C GLU A 191 17.86 -48.85 43.98
N LYS A 192 18.93 -48.22 43.45
CA LYS A 192 19.56 -48.34 42.11
C LYS A 192 20.64 -49.47 42.11
N PRO A 193 21.39 -49.74 41.01
CA PRO A 193 21.05 -50.01 39.59
C PRO A 193 21.72 -51.32 39.05
N ASN A 194 21.27 -51.89 37.93
CA ASN A 194 22.13 -52.74 37.08
C ASN A 194 21.65 -52.80 35.60
N VAL A 195 22.62 -52.90 34.70
CA VAL A 195 22.59 -52.77 33.24
C VAL A 195 22.23 -54.11 32.55
N THR A 196 21.56 -54.08 31.40
CA THR A 196 21.96 -54.71 30.10
C THR A 196 20.74 -54.98 29.18
N GLU A 197 20.69 -54.21 28.08
CA GLU A 197 20.45 -54.57 26.66
C GLU A 197 19.45 -55.68 26.25
N VAL A 198 18.52 -55.34 25.33
CA VAL A 198 18.32 -55.95 23.99
C VAL A 198 17.00 -55.47 23.34
N SER A 199 17.17 -54.69 22.27
CA SER A 199 16.52 -54.71 20.94
C SER A 199 15.07 -55.22 20.76
N LYS A 200 14.18 -54.31 20.33
CA LYS A 200 13.27 -54.56 19.18
C LYS A 200 12.76 -53.24 18.58
N GLU A 201 13.16 -53.00 17.34
CA GLU A 201 12.73 -51.90 16.48
C GLU A 201 11.48 -52.34 15.68
N GLU A 202 10.41 -51.55 15.72
CA GLU A 202 9.33 -51.53 14.74
C GLU A 202 8.99 -50.05 14.43
N PRO A 203 8.59 -49.73 13.18
CA PRO A 203 8.85 -48.42 12.58
C PRO A 203 7.89 -47.34 13.09
N LYS A 204 8.47 -46.32 13.73
CA LYS A 204 7.77 -45.06 14.04
C LYS A 204 7.66 -44.23 12.76
N GLU A 205 6.44 -44.07 12.26
CA GLU A 205 6.11 -42.94 11.40
C GLU A 205 6.53 -41.65 12.10
N ARG A 206 7.31 -40.82 11.40
CA ARG A 206 7.84 -39.57 11.93
C ARG A 206 6.68 -38.59 12.08
N PRO A 207 6.29 -38.17 13.30
CA PRO A 207 5.40 -37.02 13.43
C PRO A 207 6.15 -35.80 12.87
N TRP A 208 5.45 -34.99 12.08
CA TRP A 208 5.96 -33.80 11.44
C TRP A 208 6.56 -32.86 12.50
N SER A 209 7.87 -32.96 12.71
CA SER A 209 8.57 -32.28 13.81
C SER A 209 8.71 -30.79 13.52
N GLU A 210 8.42 -29.97 14.54
CA GLU A 210 8.83 -28.60 14.92
C GLU A 210 9.59 -27.68 13.94
N LYS A 211 10.36 -28.19 12.98
CA LYS A 211 10.87 -27.41 11.84
C LYS A 211 9.75 -26.78 11.02
N ALA A 212 8.57 -27.41 10.94
CA ALA A 212 7.41 -26.85 10.25
C ALA A 212 6.88 -25.55 10.90
N ASN A 213 7.10 -25.36 12.21
CA ASN A 213 6.61 -24.18 12.93
C ASN A 213 7.59 -22.99 12.87
N CYS A 214 8.85 -23.22 12.50
CA CYS A 214 9.82 -22.16 12.18
C CYS A 214 9.41 -21.35 10.92
N TYR A 215 8.57 -21.94 10.05
CA TYR A 215 8.05 -21.27 8.85
C TYR A 215 6.94 -20.25 9.15
N LEU A 216 6.50 -20.08 10.40
CA LEU A 216 5.46 -19.10 10.71
C LEU A 216 6.00 -17.77 11.27
N THR A 217 7.18 -17.75 11.92
CA THR A 217 7.64 -16.55 12.65
C THR A 217 9.13 -16.19 12.48
N CYS A 218 9.93 -16.93 11.72
CA CYS A 218 11.35 -16.60 11.56
C CYS A 218 11.63 -15.69 10.35
N PHE A 219 12.46 -14.66 10.56
CA PHE A 219 12.89 -13.62 9.60
C PHE A 219 13.47 -14.17 8.28
N PHE A 220 13.80 -15.46 8.23
CA PHE A 220 14.47 -16.17 7.13
C PHE A 220 13.55 -17.11 6.32
N ARG A 221 12.22 -16.97 6.42
CA ARG A 221 11.29 -17.85 5.70
C ARG A 221 11.54 -17.91 4.19
N TRP A 222 11.77 -16.76 3.55
CA TRP A 222 11.99 -16.69 2.11
C TRP A 222 13.33 -17.26 1.67
N GLU A 223 14.36 -17.19 2.51
CA GLU A 223 15.67 -17.79 2.26
C GLU A 223 15.62 -19.32 2.37
N LYS A 224 14.90 -19.83 3.37
CA LYS A 224 14.68 -21.28 3.50
C LYS A 224 13.87 -21.85 2.33
N ILE A 225 12.90 -21.11 1.82
CA ILE A 225 12.13 -21.51 0.63
C ILE A 225 13.01 -21.44 -0.62
N SER A 226 13.86 -20.43 -0.76
CA SER A 226 14.73 -20.31 -1.94
C SER A 226 15.83 -21.36 -1.99
N GLU A 227 16.40 -21.71 -0.84
CA GLU A 227 17.35 -22.81 -0.65
C GLU A 227 16.68 -24.15 -1.00
N TYR A 228 15.48 -24.42 -0.46
CA TYR A 228 14.73 -25.64 -0.79
C TYR A 228 14.42 -25.76 -2.28
N VAL A 229 13.97 -24.67 -2.92
CA VAL A 229 13.69 -24.68 -4.37
C VAL A 229 14.98 -24.86 -5.17
N ALA A 230 16.10 -24.27 -4.76
CA ALA A 230 17.40 -24.45 -5.39
C ALA A 230 17.83 -25.92 -5.35
N ASP A 231 17.72 -26.57 -4.19
CA ASP A 231 18.10 -27.97 -3.98
C ASP A 231 17.28 -28.94 -4.85
N HIS A 232 16.01 -28.61 -5.14
CA HIS A 232 15.12 -29.48 -5.93
C HIS A 232 15.08 -29.15 -7.43
N THR A 233 15.61 -28.00 -7.85
CA THR A 233 15.57 -27.57 -9.27
C THR A 233 16.96 -27.38 -9.89
N GLY A 234 18.04 -27.48 -9.10
CA GLY A 234 19.42 -27.26 -9.56
C GLY A 234 19.72 -25.81 -9.94
N LEU A 235 18.83 -24.87 -9.62
CA LEU A 235 18.99 -23.44 -9.88
C LEU A 235 19.64 -22.76 -8.67
N SER A 236 20.44 -21.71 -8.90
CA SER A 236 21.08 -20.95 -7.82
C SER A 236 20.03 -20.35 -6.86
N PRO A 237 20.26 -20.39 -5.53
CA PRO A 237 19.34 -19.80 -4.55
C PRO A 237 19.21 -18.30 -4.79
N ARG A 238 17.97 -17.81 -4.83
CA ARG A 238 17.65 -16.39 -4.98
C ARG A 238 17.60 -15.70 -3.62
N SER A 239 18.09 -14.48 -3.53
CA SER A 239 18.07 -13.70 -2.29
C SER A 239 16.66 -13.20 -1.95
N ASN A 240 16.40 -12.92 -0.67
CA ASN A 240 15.12 -12.41 -0.20
C ASN A 240 14.71 -11.11 -0.91
N GLU A 241 15.67 -10.17 -1.08
CA GLU A 241 15.43 -8.92 -1.81
C GLU A 241 15.08 -9.14 -3.28
N GLU A 242 15.71 -10.12 -3.93
CA GLU A 242 15.44 -10.46 -5.33
C GLU A 242 14.06 -11.10 -5.50
N LEU A 243 13.66 -11.97 -4.57
CA LEU A 243 12.31 -12.57 -4.54
C LEU A 243 11.22 -11.53 -4.30
N ILE A 244 11.42 -10.62 -3.35
CA ILE A 244 10.48 -9.51 -3.10
C ILE A 244 10.42 -8.59 -4.32
N LYS A 245 11.56 -8.29 -4.94
CA LYS A 245 11.61 -7.44 -6.15
C LYS A 245 10.90 -8.11 -7.31
N LYS A 246 11.16 -9.40 -7.59
CA LYS A 246 10.48 -10.17 -8.64
C LYS A 246 8.98 -10.32 -8.36
N SER A 247 8.59 -10.55 -7.10
CA SER A 247 7.18 -10.59 -6.70
C SER A 247 6.49 -9.25 -6.94
N LYS A 248 7.15 -8.14 -6.59
CA LYS A 248 6.63 -6.78 -6.84
C LYS A 248 6.63 -6.42 -8.32
N GLU A 249 7.60 -6.90 -9.10
CA GLU A 249 7.66 -6.74 -10.56
C GLU A 249 6.51 -7.46 -11.24
N VAL A 250 6.23 -8.72 -10.84
CA VAL A 250 5.10 -9.51 -11.36
C VAL A 250 3.77 -8.88 -10.94
N GLN A 251 3.63 -8.43 -9.69
CA GLN A 251 2.43 -7.75 -9.22
C GLN A 251 2.25 -6.39 -9.91
N LYS A 252 3.33 -5.66 -10.17
CA LYS A 252 3.31 -4.41 -10.93
C LYS A 252 3.01 -4.66 -12.40
N GLY A 253 3.52 -5.73 -13.01
CA GLY A 253 3.21 -6.15 -14.38
C GLY A 253 1.75 -6.57 -14.53
N ALA A 254 1.20 -7.30 -13.56
CA ALA A 254 -0.23 -7.63 -13.49
C ALA A 254 -1.10 -6.38 -13.32
N ASN A 255 -0.64 -5.38 -12.57
CA ASN A 255 -1.33 -4.10 -12.35
C ASN A 255 -1.04 -3.03 -13.43
N ALA A 256 -0.06 -3.26 -14.31
CA ALA A 256 0.35 -2.36 -15.39
C ALA A 256 -0.25 -2.74 -16.74
N LEU A 257 -1.01 -3.84 -16.81
CA LEU A 257 -1.85 -4.12 -17.97
C LEU A 257 -2.94 -3.06 -18.04
N ASN A 258 -3.01 -2.39 -19.18
CA ASN A 258 -4.03 -1.37 -19.44
C ASN A 258 -5.41 -2.05 -19.40
N GLU A 259 -6.43 -1.35 -18.91
CA GLU A 259 -7.77 -1.94 -18.70
C GLU A 259 -8.38 -2.47 -20.01
N GLU A 260 -7.97 -1.91 -21.15
CA GLU A 260 -8.27 -2.41 -22.50
C GLU A 260 -7.62 -3.76 -22.83
N ASP A 261 -6.38 -4.00 -22.39
CA ASP A 261 -5.69 -5.26 -22.61
C ASP A 261 -6.31 -6.37 -21.76
N VAL A 262 -6.70 -6.06 -20.51
CA VAL A 262 -7.44 -6.99 -19.65
C VAL A 262 -8.79 -7.36 -20.27
N ARG A 263 -9.53 -6.38 -20.81
CA ARG A 263 -10.77 -6.66 -21.55
C ARG A 263 -10.52 -7.48 -22.80
N LYS A 264 -9.46 -7.22 -23.56
CA LYS A 264 -9.13 -7.95 -24.79
C LYS A 264 -8.76 -9.41 -24.49
N LEU A 265 -7.98 -9.67 -23.43
CA LEU A 265 -7.67 -11.02 -22.97
C LEU A 265 -8.91 -11.76 -22.47
N GLN A 266 -9.83 -11.08 -21.76
CA GLN A 266 -11.09 -11.68 -21.33
C GLN A 266 -12.01 -12.03 -22.50
N HIS A 267 -12.03 -11.24 -23.58
CA HIS A 267 -12.80 -11.54 -24.79
C HIS A 267 -12.16 -12.67 -25.62
N GLN A 268 -10.82 -12.75 -25.71
CA GLN A 268 -10.16 -13.90 -26.32
C GLN A 268 -10.48 -15.21 -25.60
N LYS A 269 -10.52 -15.19 -24.27
CA LYS A 269 -10.83 -16.38 -23.45
C LYS A 269 -12.29 -16.88 -23.61
N LYS A 270 -13.21 -16.01 -24.06
CA LYS A 270 -14.61 -16.37 -24.33
C LYS A 270 -14.84 -16.96 -25.73
N HIS A 271 -13.91 -16.75 -26.67
CA HIS A 271 -14.03 -17.23 -28.06
C HIS A 271 -13.07 -18.35 -28.42
N ALA A 272 -12.12 -18.71 -27.56
CA ALA A 272 -11.33 -19.92 -27.71
C ALA A 272 -12.13 -21.12 -27.19
N ASP A 273 -12.66 -21.95 -28.09
CA ASP A 273 -13.28 -23.22 -27.75
C ASP A 273 -12.23 -24.13 -27.10
N THR A 274 -12.27 -24.25 -25.77
CA THR A 274 -11.35 -25.10 -24.99
C THR A 274 -11.87 -26.53 -24.84
N ARG A 275 -12.72 -27.01 -25.75
CA ARG A 275 -13.13 -28.41 -25.75
C ARG A 275 -11.97 -29.27 -26.25
N ILE A 276 -11.19 -29.81 -25.30
CA ILE A 276 -10.19 -30.86 -25.56
C ILE A 276 -10.96 -32.06 -26.09
N ASN A 277 -10.81 -32.35 -27.39
CA ASN A 277 -11.47 -33.44 -28.09
C ASN A 277 -10.54 -34.66 -28.27
N GLU A 278 -9.61 -34.85 -27.34
CA GLU A 278 -8.72 -36.01 -27.29
C GLU A 278 -9.09 -36.89 -26.09
N HIS A 279 -9.33 -38.17 -26.38
CA HIS A 279 -9.62 -39.20 -25.39
C HIS A 279 -8.39 -39.44 -24.49
N PRO A 280 -8.54 -39.78 -23.20
CA PRO A 280 -7.41 -39.98 -22.30
C PRO A 280 -6.56 -41.16 -22.77
N SER A 281 -5.45 -40.88 -23.44
CA SER A 281 -4.44 -41.89 -23.76
C SER A 281 -3.74 -42.28 -22.46
N MET A 282 -4.13 -43.44 -21.94
CA MET A 282 -3.35 -44.24 -21.01
C MET A 282 -1.88 -44.25 -21.45
N ARG A 283 -0.98 -43.70 -20.63
CA ARG A 283 0.44 -43.99 -20.73
C ARG A 283 0.91 -44.53 -19.39
N GLU A 284 0.64 -45.82 -19.22
CA GLU A 284 1.38 -46.65 -18.29
C GLU A 284 2.87 -46.66 -18.65
N ALA A 285 3.63 -46.88 -17.60
CA ALA A 285 5.05 -47.08 -17.59
C ALA A 285 5.53 -48.06 -18.66
N THR A 286 6.58 -47.68 -19.37
CA THR A 286 7.73 -48.54 -19.64
C THR A 286 8.89 -47.65 -20.05
N ILE A 287 9.64 -47.23 -19.04
CA ILE A 287 11.08 -47.03 -19.19
C ILE A 287 11.65 -48.44 -19.42
N ASN A 288 12.37 -48.65 -20.51
CA ASN A 288 13.59 -49.44 -20.48
C ASN A 288 14.51 -49.06 -21.64
N TYR A 289 15.78 -48.90 -21.25
CA TYR A 289 16.97 -48.63 -22.03
C TYR A 289 17.24 -49.73 -23.07
N ASP A 290 17.79 -49.37 -24.23
CA ASP A 290 19.08 -49.86 -24.75
C ASP A 290 19.27 -49.46 -26.23
N ASP A 291 20.26 -48.60 -26.47
CA ASP A 291 21.01 -48.37 -27.72
C ASP A 291 22.01 -49.56 -27.91
N PRO A 292 22.65 -49.92 -29.06
CA PRO A 292 22.89 -49.12 -30.28
C PRO A 292 22.99 -49.87 -31.65
N LEU A 293 23.33 -49.09 -32.69
CA LEU A 293 24.03 -49.42 -33.97
C LEU A 293 23.20 -49.72 -35.25
N HIS A 294 23.42 -48.83 -36.24
CA HIS A 294 24.06 -49.07 -37.56
C HIS A 294 23.33 -48.57 -38.84
N ALA A 295 24.09 -47.71 -39.55
CA ALA A 295 24.34 -47.66 -40.99
C ALA A 295 23.35 -46.99 -41.98
N GLN A 296 23.99 -46.21 -42.86
CA GLN A 296 23.53 -45.38 -43.96
C GLN A 296 22.93 -46.19 -45.13
N VAL A 297 22.15 -45.55 -46.02
CA VAL A 297 22.33 -45.53 -47.50
C VAL A 297 21.38 -44.47 -48.10
N GLU A 298 21.91 -43.67 -49.04
CA GLU A 298 21.20 -42.72 -49.91
C GLU A 298 20.34 -43.42 -51.00
N GLU A 299 19.30 -42.74 -51.50
CA GLU A 299 19.15 -42.43 -52.94
C GLU A 299 17.84 -41.63 -53.23
N ALA A 300 17.98 -40.54 -53.99
CA ALA A 300 16.92 -39.93 -54.84
C ALA A 300 16.96 -40.62 -56.23
N PRO A 301 16.21 -40.27 -57.32
CA PRO A 301 15.32 -39.11 -57.57
C PRO A 301 14.07 -39.37 -58.48
N ASN A 302 13.25 -38.31 -58.69
CA ASN A 302 12.38 -37.91 -59.85
C ASN A 302 11.07 -37.30 -59.33
N GLY A 303 10.52 -36.16 -59.76
CA GLY A 303 10.81 -35.28 -60.90
C GLY A 303 9.49 -34.87 -61.57
N SER A 304 9.04 -33.60 -61.43
CA SER A 304 8.20 -32.79 -62.37
C SER A 304 7.65 -31.55 -61.64
N HIS A 305 8.12 -30.33 -61.95
CA HIS A 305 7.49 -29.33 -62.84
C HIS A 305 6.03 -29.00 -62.45
N GLU A 306 5.63 -27.76 -62.14
CA GLU A 306 5.61 -26.63 -63.08
C GLU A 306 5.44 -25.25 -62.41
N SER A 307 5.92 -24.23 -63.12
CA SER A 307 6.10 -22.83 -62.72
C SER A 307 4.87 -21.96 -62.98
N ALA A 308 4.71 -20.84 -62.24
CA ALA A 308 4.54 -19.52 -62.87
C ALA A 308 4.53 -18.37 -61.84
N LYS A 309 5.45 -17.42 -62.04
CA LYS A 309 5.45 -16.04 -61.50
C LYS A 309 5.83 -15.11 -62.65
N PRO A 310 5.34 -13.86 -62.68
CA PRO A 310 6.15 -12.73 -63.15
C PRO A 310 6.27 -11.69 -62.02
N LYS A 311 7.47 -11.22 -61.59
CA LYS A 311 8.40 -10.23 -62.19
C LYS A 311 7.67 -8.94 -62.62
N LYS A 312 8.13 -7.70 -62.39
CA LYS A 312 9.36 -7.07 -61.86
C LYS A 312 9.09 -5.55 -61.80
N THR A 313 10.10 -4.79 -61.35
CA THR A 313 10.40 -3.35 -61.62
C THR A 313 9.91 -2.36 -60.54
N LYS A 314 10.62 -1.27 -60.20
CA LYS A 314 12.02 -0.79 -60.36
C LYS A 314 12.07 0.59 -59.67
N ALA A 315 13.25 0.97 -59.14
CA ALA A 315 13.73 2.35 -58.95
C ALA A 315 13.05 3.23 -57.86
N LYS A 316 13.71 4.17 -57.17
CA LYS A 316 15.12 4.65 -57.14
C LYS A 316 15.22 5.78 -56.08
N SER A 317 16.38 5.85 -55.39
CA SER A 317 17.15 7.00 -54.80
C SER A 317 16.45 8.34 -54.51
N LYS A 318 16.83 9.17 -53.52
CA LYS A 318 18.16 9.68 -53.10
C LYS A 318 17.91 10.62 -51.89
N SER A 319 18.57 10.50 -50.73
CA SER A 319 19.79 11.22 -50.28
C SER A 319 19.76 12.75 -50.43
N SER A 320 20.05 13.46 -49.32
CA SER A 320 21.16 14.43 -49.14
C SER A 320 20.83 15.43 -48.00
N SER A 321 21.47 15.37 -46.82
CA SER A 321 22.75 15.98 -46.39
C SER A 321 22.61 17.39 -45.77
N GLN A 322 23.32 17.59 -44.65
CA GLN A 322 23.52 18.83 -43.88
C GLN A 322 24.25 19.93 -44.70
N PRO A 323 24.43 21.16 -44.17
CA PRO A 323 25.66 21.44 -43.40
C PRO A 323 25.54 22.48 -42.26
N VAL A 324 26.69 22.59 -41.59
CA VAL A 324 27.20 23.40 -40.46
C VAL A 324 27.06 24.94 -40.54
N GLU A 325 27.05 25.63 -39.37
CA GLU A 325 28.01 26.66 -38.88
C GLU A 325 27.41 27.66 -37.84
N SER A 326 28.19 27.98 -36.80
CA SER A 326 28.16 29.24 -36.00
C SER A 326 29.17 30.23 -36.64
N PRO A 327 29.41 31.52 -36.24
CA PRO A 327 29.27 32.16 -34.90
C PRO A 327 28.97 33.71 -34.87
N ILE A 328 29.23 34.36 -33.71
CA ILE A 328 29.65 35.77 -33.40
C ILE A 328 28.64 36.95 -33.14
N THR A 329 28.73 37.49 -31.89
CA THR A 329 28.71 38.88 -31.32
C THR A 329 27.70 40.00 -31.67
N ASN A 330 27.13 40.64 -30.62
CA ASN A 330 27.34 42.06 -30.17
C ASN A 330 26.28 42.40 -29.09
N VAL A 331 26.59 42.82 -27.84
CA VAL A 331 27.15 44.06 -27.27
C VAL A 331 26.45 45.38 -27.69
N SER A 332 25.70 45.97 -26.77
CA SER A 332 25.64 47.41 -26.38
C SER A 332 24.33 47.65 -25.59
N ALA A 333 24.36 47.98 -24.30
CA ALA A 333 24.80 49.24 -23.67
C ALA A 333 23.85 50.42 -23.97
N ALA A 334 23.16 50.89 -22.92
CA ALA A 334 23.02 52.29 -22.50
C ALA A 334 21.64 52.59 -21.88
N ASN A 335 21.65 52.73 -20.56
CA ASN A 335 20.85 53.68 -19.77
C ASN A 335 20.97 55.11 -20.36
N PRO A 336 20.05 56.09 -20.09
CA PRO A 336 19.91 56.60 -18.72
C PRO A 336 18.59 57.28 -18.29
N ASP A 337 18.57 57.50 -16.97
CA ASP A 337 17.97 58.64 -16.24
C ASP A 337 16.43 58.69 -16.13
N SER A 338 15.80 59.21 -15.08
CA SER A 338 16.25 59.93 -13.89
C SER A 338 15.08 60.00 -12.90
N SER A 339 15.38 60.04 -11.58
CA SER A 339 14.72 60.88 -10.54
C SER A 339 13.19 60.74 -10.30
N THR A 340 12.62 60.74 -9.09
CA THR A 340 12.94 61.48 -7.86
C THR A 340 11.95 61.09 -6.72
N LYS A 341 12.43 61.22 -5.47
CA LYS A 341 11.74 61.57 -4.18
C LYS A 341 10.62 60.66 -3.61
N THR A 342 10.79 60.04 -2.43
CA THR A 342 10.80 60.58 -1.03
C THR A 342 9.43 61.06 -0.55
N SER A 343 8.84 60.39 0.45
CA SER A 343 8.50 60.91 1.79
C SER A 343 7.40 60.05 2.46
N GLU A 344 7.79 59.47 3.59
CA GLU A 344 7.08 59.32 4.88
C GLU A 344 5.67 59.94 5.03
N GLU A 345 4.70 59.16 5.55
CA GLU A 345 3.92 59.49 6.76
C GLU A 345 2.90 58.38 7.12
N THR A 346 2.92 58.00 8.40
CA THR A 346 1.83 57.35 9.16
C THR A 346 0.62 58.28 9.34
N PRO A 347 -0.57 57.73 9.64
CA PRO A 347 -1.12 58.04 10.97
C PRO A 347 -1.79 56.87 11.71
N ILE A 348 -1.81 57.11 13.02
CA ILE A 348 -2.37 56.44 14.21
C ILE A 348 -3.89 56.55 14.37
N ASN A 349 -4.54 55.49 14.92
CA ASN A 349 -5.56 55.51 16.00
C ASN A 349 -6.12 54.07 16.19
N GLY A 350 -6.32 53.48 17.37
CA GLY A 350 -6.13 53.86 18.77
C GLY A 350 -6.49 52.67 19.69
N SER A 351 -5.85 52.65 20.87
CA SER A 351 -6.14 51.98 22.17
C SER A 351 -7.28 50.96 22.27
N THR A 352 -7.12 49.85 23.02
CA THR A 352 -7.01 49.89 24.50
C THR A 352 -6.42 48.61 25.10
N SER A 353 -5.63 48.84 26.15
CA SER A 353 -4.84 47.96 27.01
C SER A 353 -5.58 46.86 27.79
N ALA A 354 -4.89 45.76 28.11
CA ALA A 354 -4.63 45.31 29.50
C ALA A 354 -3.67 44.09 29.56
N ALA A 355 -2.51 44.31 30.20
CA ALA A 355 -1.74 43.50 31.17
C ALA A 355 -1.88 41.95 31.25
N THR A 356 -0.94 41.11 31.71
CA THR A 356 0.49 41.12 32.08
C THR A 356 0.80 39.69 32.58
N SER A 357 1.95 39.13 32.16
CA SER A 357 2.80 38.11 32.80
C SER A 357 2.40 36.63 33.03
N SER A 358 3.20 35.78 32.34
CA SER A 358 4.08 34.69 32.85
C SER A 358 3.53 33.31 33.31
N ASN A 359 3.93 32.29 32.53
CA ASN A 359 4.50 30.95 32.90
C ASN A 359 3.64 30.00 33.77
N THR A 360 3.50 28.68 33.55
CA THR A 360 4.29 27.63 32.88
C THR A 360 3.42 26.34 32.75
N THR A 361 3.73 25.50 31.75
CA THR A 361 3.49 24.03 31.57
C THR A 361 2.62 23.57 30.38
N SER A 362 3.30 23.34 29.26
CA SER A 362 3.35 22.11 28.44
C SER A 362 2.07 21.35 28.06
N SER A 363 1.66 21.43 26.77
CA SER A 363 1.36 20.25 25.92
C SER A 363 1.17 20.60 24.42
N VAL A 364 2.30 20.54 23.72
CA VAL A 364 2.59 20.21 22.30
C VAL A 364 1.42 19.91 21.33
N GLN A 365 1.16 20.85 20.42
CA GLN A 365 0.97 20.55 18.99
C GLN A 365 1.86 21.51 18.17
N SER A 366 2.99 20.99 17.69
CA SER A 366 3.97 21.74 16.92
C SER A 366 3.41 22.08 15.53
N THR A 367 2.84 23.27 15.38
CA THR A 367 2.78 23.95 14.09
C THR A 367 4.22 24.31 13.73
N THR A 368 4.82 23.56 12.79
CA THR A 368 6.20 23.82 12.32
C THR A 368 6.22 25.15 11.57
N VAL A 369 6.42 26.25 12.31
CA VAL A 369 6.66 27.58 11.73
C VAL A 369 7.98 27.51 10.96
N TRP A 370 7.91 27.73 9.65
CA TRP A 370 9.07 27.89 8.78
C TRP A 370 9.49 29.34 8.83
N THR A 371 10.70 29.63 9.30
CA THR A 371 11.25 30.99 9.24
C THR A 371 11.66 31.29 7.80
N ALA A 372 11.70 32.58 7.43
CA ALA A 372 12.15 33.02 6.10
C ALA A 372 13.57 32.51 5.78
N THR A 373 14.45 32.50 6.79
CA THR A 373 15.82 31.98 6.70
C THR A 373 15.84 30.49 6.39
N GLN A 374 15.05 29.67 7.09
CA GLN A 374 14.97 28.22 6.86
C GLN A 374 14.39 27.90 5.47
N GLN A 375 13.41 28.69 5.03
CA GLN A 375 12.82 28.55 3.71
C GLN A 375 13.85 28.86 2.62
N ALA A 376 14.64 29.94 2.77
CA ALA A 376 15.71 30.27 1.84
C ALA A 376 16.83 29.20 1.81
N GLN A 377 17.18 28.64 2.96
CA GLN A 377 18.13 27.52 3.06
C GLN A 377 17.63 26.28 2.31
N LEU A 378 16.34 25.93 2.46
CA LEU A 378 15.73 24.80 1.75
C LEU A 378 15.75 25.02 0.24
N GLU A 379 15.41 26.22 -0.23
CA GLU A 379 15.41 26.56 -1.66
C GLU A 379 16.81 26.51 -2.25
N ARG A 380 17.81 27.07 -1.57
CA ARG A 380 19.23 26.98 -1.97
C ARG A 380 19.68 25.51 -2.03
N ALA A 381 19.35 24.72 -1.02
CA ALA A 381 19.69 23.29 -0.99
C ALA A 381 19.02 22.50 -2.13
N LEU A 382 17.77 22.83 -2.48
CA LEU A 382 17.08 22.19 -3.61
C LEU A 382 17.67 22.54 -4.97
N GLN A 383 18.23 23.75 -5.12
CA GLN A 383 18.97 24.15 -6.32
C GLN A 383 20.33 23.46 -6.39
N MET A 384 21.05 23.37 -5.26
CA MET A 384 22.36 22.70 -5.18
C MET A 384 22.25 21.19 -5.41
N TYR A 385 21.17 20.58 -4.94
CA TYR A 385 20.88 19.16 -5.10
C TYR A 385 19.61 18.98 -5.93
N PRO A 386 19.68 19.08 -7.27
CA PRO A 386 18.55 18.83 -8.15
C PRO A 386 18.13 17.35 -8.15
N PRO A 387 16.95 16.98 -8.68
CA PRO A 387 16.54 15.58 -8.83
C PRO A 387 17.51 14.72 -9.66
N SER A 388 18.28 15.36 -10.55
CA SER A 388 19.32 14.72 -11.38
C SER A 388 20.69 14.61 -10.68
N TRP A 389 20.80 15.04 -9.41
CA TRP A 389 22.06 14.98 -8.66
C TRP A 389 22.51 13.53 -8.47
N LYS A 390 23.74 13.23 -8.91
CA LYS A 390 24.40 11.94 -8.74
C LYS A 390 25.67 12.15 -7.92
N GLY A 391 25.56 11.98 -6.61
CA GLY A 391 26.69 11.92 -5.69
C GLY A 391 26.44 10.87 -4.62
N ASP A 392 27.43 10.64 -3.77
CA ASP A 392 27.35 9.62 -2.73
C ASP A 392 26.41 10.05 -1.59
N GLY A 393 25.40 9.22 -1.32
CA GLY A 393 24.39 9.41 -0.27
C GLY A 393 22.99 9.81 -0.77
N ASP A 394 22.01 9.85 0.14
CA ASP A 394 20.67 10.32 -0.21
C ASP A 394 20.67 11.85 -0.34
N ARG A 395 20.21 12.34 -1.50
CA ARG A 395 19.95 13.75 -1.79
C ARG A 395 19.26 14.47 -0.62
N TRP A 396 18.28 13.81 -0.01
CA TRP A 396 17.49 14.42 1.07
C TRP A 396 18.24 14.54 2.39
N ASP A 397 19.26 13.71 2.64
CA ASP A 397 20.11 13.87 3.82
C ASP A 397 21.03 15.09 3.65
N LYS A 398 21.52 15.35 2.42
CA LYS A 398 22.27 16.57 2.10
C LYS A 398 21.40 17.84 2.19
N ILE A 399 20.15 17.76 1.76
CA ILE A 399 19.18 18.87 1.90
C ILE A 399 18.89 19.13 3.38
N ALA A 400 18.65 18.09 4.19
CA ALA A 400 18.39 18.26 5.62
C ALA A 400 19.60 18.83 6.37
N ALA A 401 20.83 18.43 6.01
CA ALA A 401 22.05 18.98 6.59
C ALA A 401 22.25 20.47 6.30
N ALA A 402 21.66 20.99 5.21
CA ALA A 402 21.75 22.39 4.82
C ALA A 402 20.65 23.28 5.41
N VAL A 403 19.63 22.70 6.06
CA VAL A 403 18.51 23.44 6.68
C VAL A 403 18.58 23.30 8.20
N GLU A 404 18.91 24.38 8.88
CA GLU A 404 19.15 24.36 10.32
C GLU A 404 17.89 24.01 11.11
N GLY A 405 18.02 22.99 11.98
CA GLY A 405 16.98 22.57 12.90
C GLY A 405 15.76 21.90 12.25
N LYS A 406 15.83 21.53 10.95
CA LYS A 406 14.77 20.80 10.26
C LYS A 406 15.24 19.41 9.86
N THR A 407 14.37 18.44 10.06
CA THR A 407 14.63 17.05 9.69
C THR A 407 14.35 16.81 8.20
N LYS A 408 14.93 15.74 7.66
CA LYS A 408 14.64 15.21 6.32
C LYS A 408 13.15 15.05 6.04
N LYS A 409 12.38 14.61 7.03
CA LYS A 409 10.92 14.41 6.90
C LYS A 409 10.21 15.76 6.72
N GLU A 410 10.60 16.78 7.49
CA GLU A 410 10.01 18.12 7.41
C GLU A 410 10.37 18.82 6.11
N CYS A 411 11.61 18.67 5.63
CA CYS A 411 12.03 19.21 4.33
C CYS A 411 11.20 18.61 3.18
N LYS A 412 11.01 17.28 3.16
CA LYS A 412 10.17 16.59 2.17
C LYS A 412 8.72 17.07 2.22
N LEU A 413 8.15 17.21 3.42
CA LEU A 413 6.77 17.65 3.61
C LEU A 413 6.56 19.09 3.13
N ARG A 414 7.53 19.97 3.40
CA ARG A 414 7.49 21.36 2.95
C ARG A 414 7.56 21.48 1.44
N VAL A 415 8.45 20.71 0.78
CA VAL A 415 8.56 20.69 -0.69
C VAL A 415 7.26 20.19 -1.33
N LYS A 416 6.64 19.15 -0.75
CA LYS A 416 5.33 18.66 -1.21
C LYS A 416 4.26 19.75 -1.16
N HIS A 417 4.17 20.45 -0.03
CA HIS A 417 3.23 21.55 0.16
C HIS A 417 3.44 22.71 -0.84
N ILE A 418 4.70 23.08 -1.10
CA ILE A 418 5.03 24.13 -2.09
C ILE A 418 4.63 23.67 -3.50
N THR A 419 4.89 22.41 -3.85
CA THR A 419 4.53 21.85 -5.16
C THR A 419 3.02 21.85 -5.38
N GLU A 420 2.24 21.51 -4.35
CA GLU A 420 0.78 21.57 -4.38
C GLU A 420 0.28 23.01 -4.54
N GLN A 421 0.86 23.97 -3.81
CA GLN A 421 0.51 25.39 -3.98
C GLN A 421 0.83 25.91 -5.39
N VAL A 422 1.99 25.55 -5.97
CA VAL A 422 2.35 25.95 -7.33
C VAL A 422 1.39 25.33 -8.34
N LYS A 423 1.03 24.06 -8.17
CA LYS A 423 0.06 23.38 -9.03
C LYS A 423 -1.33 24.02 -8.93
N ALA A 424 -1.78 24.36 -7.72
CA ALA A 424 -3.06 25.03 -7.50
C ALA A 424 -3.07 26.44 -8.11
N LYS A 425 -1.99 27.22 -7.91
CA LYS A 425 -1.84 28.55 -8.53
C LYS A 425 -1.81 28.47 -10.06
N LYS A 426 -1.12 27.47 -10.64
CA LYS A 426 -1.09 27.26 -12.09
C LYS A 426 -2.46 26.85 -12.64
N ALA A 427 -3.21 26.01 -11.92
CA ALA A 427 -4.57 25.65 -12.28
C ALA A 427 -5.49 26.88 -12.24
N ALA A 428 -5.43 27.69 -11.18
CA ALA A 428 -6.19 28.93 -11.05
C ALA A 428 -5.83 29.98 -12.12
N GLN A 429 -4.56 30.08 -12.52
CA GLN A 429 -4.13 30.94 -13.62
C GLN A 429 -4.66 30.44 -14.98
N SER A 430 -4.69 29.12 -15.20
CA SER A 430 -5.21 28.54 -16.44
C SER A 430 -6.73 28.71 -16.60
N THR A 431 -7.47 28.80 -15.48
CA THR A 431 -8.91 29.09 -15.50
C THR A 431 -9.22 30.58 -15.64
N ASN A 432 -8.31 31.47 -15.26
CA ASN A 432 -8.49 32.92 -15.38
C ASN A 432 -8.04 33.49 -16.74
N SER A 433 -7.28 32.71 -17.52
CA SER A 433 -6.79 33.08 -18.86
C SER A 433 -7.66 32.54 -20.00
N LYS A 434 -8.82 31.97 -19.69
CA LYS A 434 -9.72 31.27 -20.62
C LYS A 434 -11.13 31.80 -20.43
#